data_AF-A0A9E2ZIM9-F1
#
_entry.id   AF-A0A9E2ZIM9-F1
#
_cell.length_a   1.000
_cell.length_b   1.000
_cell.length_c   1.000
_cell.angle_alpha   90.00
_cell.angle_beta   90.00
_cell.angle_gamma   90.00
#
_symmetry.space_group_name_H-M   'P 1'
#
loop_
_entity.id
_entity.type
_entity.pdbx_description
1 polymer ?
#
loop_
_entity_poly.entity_id
_entity_poly.type
_entity_poly.pdbx_seq_one_letter_code
_entity_poly.pdbx_strand_id
1 'polypeptide(L)'
;MNDVLTEVTTWIDRGDKVALATVVGYQRSAPRPPGSKMAVSSRGEVAGSVSGGCVEGAVVEISDGVLRGEQPRLLHFGIPDSDAWDVGLPCGGEIDVWIQAYDRGRFAELAREGKRAAEVTLLEGARPGSKLLIEAGGERSGTLGAPEFDAEAVRIASELMWSGTSERRGPFFIDVVAPPPRLVAFGAVDVAAALCKLARAAGWRCYVVDPRARFATPERFPDAEEVIAAWPEEAFARLGGIDPATSIAVLTHDPKLDDAALQLALRSPARFIGAMGSRRAQAA
;
A
#
# COMPACT_ATOMS: atom_id res chain seq x y z
N MET A 1 6.54 1.95 3.84
CA MET A 1 7.60 2.92 3.47
C MET A 1 7.37 4.31 4.09
N ASN A 2 6.17 4.88 3.96
CA ASN A 2 5.88 6.27 4.35
C ASN A 2 6.32 6.69 5.77
N ASP A 3 6.17 5.80 6.75
CA ASP A 3 6.47 6.05 8.17
C ASP A 3 7.94 6.41 8.47
N VAL A 4 8.88 6.14 7.56
CA VAL A 4 10.32 6.38 7.77
C VAL A 4 10.97 7.25 6.67
N LEU A 5 10.21 7.64 5.65
CA LEU A 5 10.77 8.30 4.46
C LEU A 5 11.47 9.61 4.76
N THR A 6 10.88 10.42 5.65
CA THR A 6 11.39 11.76 5.98
C THR A 6 12.76 11.66 6.64
N GLU A 7 12.89 10.82 7.65
CA GLU A 7 14.11 10.61 8.43
C GLU A 7 15.19 9.95 7.58
N VAL A 8 14.84 8.89 6.84
CA VAL A 8 15.77 8.19 5.94
C VAL A 8 16.32 9.15 4.88
N THR A 9 15.47 9.97 4.28
CA THR A 9 15.90 10.98 3.29
C THR A 9 16.88 11.96 3.92
N THR A 10 16.57 12.46 5.11
CA THR A 10 17.40 13.41 5.86
C THR A 10 18.78 12.82 6.19
N TRP A 11 18.84 11.58 6.66
CA TRP A 11 20.09 10.91 7.00
C TRP A 11 20.96 10.65 5.78
N ILE A 12 20.37 10.21 4.67
CA ILE A 12 21.08 10.02 3.40
C ILE A 12 21.63 11.36 2.89
N ASP A 13 20.84 12.43 2.92
CA ASP A 13 21.32 13.77 2.50
C ASP A 13 22.43 14.31 3.40
N ARG A 14 22.49 13.87 4.66
CA ARG A 14 23.59 14.15 5.60
C ARG A 14 24.83 13.27 5.35
N GLY A 15 24.75 12.29 4.45
CA GLY A 15 25.82 11.36 4.11
C GLY A 15 25.95 10.17 5.05
N ASP A 16 24.93 9.89 5.87
CA ASP A 16 24.93 8.71 6.73
C ASP A 16 24.57 7.45 5.95
N LYS A 17 25.09 6.31 6.40
CA LYS A 17 24.60 5.02 5.94
C LYS A 17 23.31 4.69 6.69
N VAL A 18 22.38 4.02 6.02
CA VAL A 18 21.11 3.61 6.60
C VAL A 18 20.91 2.11 6.42
N ALA A 19 20.45 1.44 7.46
CA ALA A 19 19.92 0.07 7.39
C ALA A 19 18.40 0.13 7.54
N LEU A 20 17.71 -0.71 6.78
CA LEU A 20 16.26 -0.78 6.77
C LEU A 20 15.83 -2.18 7.16
N ALA A 21 15.15 -2.26 8.30
CA ALA A 21 14.47 -3.45 8.78
C ALA A 21 13.01 -3.41 8.32
N THR A 22 12.55 -4.47 7.66
CA THR A 22 11.19 -4.58 7.11
C THR A 22 10.52 -5.83 7.63
N VAL A 23 9.31 -5.71 8.18
CA VAL A 23 8.47 -6.88 8.47
C VAL A 23 8.06 -7.51 7.14
N VAL A 24 8.46 -8.75 6.89
CA VAL A 24 8.16 -9.46 5.63
C VAL A 24 7.12 -10.57 5.79
N GLY A 25 6.89 -11.02 7.01
CA GLY A 25 5.96 -12.08 7.32
C GLY A 25 5.62 -12.10 8.80
N TYR A 26 4.59 -12.86 9.15
CA TYR A 26 4.22 -13.10 10.53
C TYR A 26 3.47 -14.42 10.67
N GLN A 27 3.45 -14.95 11.90
CA GLN A 27 2.55 -16.02 12.30
C GLN A 27 1.71 -15.56 13.48
N ARG A 28 0.43 -15.97 13.49
CA ARG A 28 -0.57 -15.59 14.49
C ARG A 28 -0.84 -14.08 14.52
N SER A 29 -0.75 -13.45 15.68
CA SER A 29 -0.93 -12.00 15.82
C SER A 29 0.40 -11.30 15.57
N ALA A 30 0.41 -10.23 14.77
CA ALA A 30 1.57 -9.37 14.63
C ALA A 30 1.21 -7.96 15.09
N PRO A 31 2.06 -7.29 15.89
CA PRO A 31 1.82 -5.90 16.29
C PRO A 31 1.88 -4.93 15.09
N ARG A 32 2.59 -5.30 14.02
CA ARG A 32 2.75 -4.50 12.81
C ARG A 32 2.61 -5.39 11.56
N PRO A 33 1.90 -4.95 10.51
CA PRO A 33 1.71 -5.74 9.30
C PRO A 33 2.98 -5.82 8.44
N PRO A 34 3.06 -6.78 7.49
CA PRO A 34 4.10 -6.79 6.47
C PRO A 34 4.21 -5.45 5.73
N GLY A 35 5.44 -5.04 5.41
CA GLY A 35 5.76 -3.73 4.85
C GLY A 35 6.02 -2.64 5.89
N SER A 36 5.75 -2.92 7.18
CA SER A 36 6.18 -2.04 8.28
C SER A 36 7.69 -1.98 8.36
N LYS A 37 8.23 -0.78 8.63
CA LYS A 37 9.66 -0.52 8.58
C LYS A 37 10.19 0.16 9.81
N MET A 38 11.44 -0.14 10.09
CA MET A 38 12.31 0.57 11.02
C MET A 38 13.61 0.88 10.29
N ALA A 39 14.10 2.10 10.43
CA ALA A 39 15.37 2.55 9.84
C ALA A 39 16.36 2.90 10.96
N VAL A 40 17.63 2.56 10.74
CA VAL A 40 18.73 2.83 11.66
C VAL A 40 19.85 3.53 10.89
N SER A 41 20.29 4.69 11.38
CA SER A 41 21.40 5.45 10.79
C SER A 41 22.76 4.98 11.32
N SER A 42 23.85 5.25 10.61
CA SER A 42 25.21 5.02 11.10
C SER A 42 25.62 5.85 12.32
N ARG A 43 24.75 6.77 12.77
CA ARG A 43 24.92 7.55 14.01
C ARG A 43 24.10 6.97 15.17
N GLY A 44 23.38 5.86 14.97
CA GLY A 44 22.54 5.21 15.96
C GLY A 44 21.16 5.86 16.13
N GLU A 45 20.73 6.73 15.21
CA GLU A 45 19.35 7.24 15.20
C GLU A 45 18.40 6.18 14.66
N VAL A 46 17.16 6.21 15.14
CA VAL A 46 16.11 5.22 14.84
C VAL A 46 14.82 5.92 14.43
N ALA A 47 14.17 5.41 13.39
CA ALA A 47 12.87 5.88 12.91
C ALA A 47 11.96 4.69 12.55
N GLY A 48 10.66 4.82 12.80
CA GLY A 48 9.70 3.74 12.59
C GLY A 48 9.82 2.60 13.61
N SER A 49 9.15 1.49 13.33
CA SER A 49 9.07 0.35 14.24
C SER A 49 8.54 -0.90 13.52
N VAL A 50 9.11 -2.05 13.89
CA VAL A 50 8.69 -3.38 13.41
C VAL A 50 7.80 -4.14 14.39
N SER A 51 7.83 -3.81 15.69
CA SER A 51 7.03 -4.52 16.69
C SER A 51 6.29 -3.65 17.72
N GLY A 52 6.60 -2.36 17.80
CA GLY A 52 6.07 -1.46 18.82
C GLY A 52 6.89 -1.42 20.12
N GLY A 53 8.12 -1.94 20.12
CA GLY A 53 9.09 -1.78 21.22
C GLY A 53 9.70 -3.07 21.78
N CYS A 54 9.24 -4.25 21.35
CA CYS A 54 9.65 -5.52 21.94
C CYS A 54 10.99 -6.03 21.40
N VAL A 55 11.23 -5.90 20.08
CA VAL A 55 12.42 -6.48 19.40
C VAL A 55 13.35 -5.42 18.81
N GLU A 56 13.02 -4.14 18.95
CA GLU A 56 13.71 -3.00 18.36
C GLU A 56 15.20 -2.95 18.77
N GLY A 57 15.53 -3.28 20.02
CA GLY A 57 16.92 -3.32 20.48
C GLY A 57 17.78 -4.34 19.71
N ALA A 58 17.25 -5.56 19.51
CA ALA A 58 17.93 -6.59 18.72
C ALA A 58 18.04 -6.18 17.24
N VAL A 59 17.01 -5.52 16.70
CA VAL A 59 17.02 -5.00 15.32
C VAL A 59 18.09 -3.92 15.14
N VAL A 60 18.31 -3.05 16.12
CA VAL A 60 19.41 -2.05 16.08
C VAL A 60 20.77 -2.73 16.04
N GLU A 61 21.03 -3.70 16.93
CA GLU A 61 22.32 -4.40 16.99
C GLU A 61 22.66 -5.10 15.65
N ILE A 62 21.69 -5.76 15.03
CA ILE A 62 21.89 -6.40 13.73
C ILE A 62 22.04 -5.37 12.61
N SER A 63 21.30 -4.25 12.69
CA SER A 63 21.43 -3.15 11.73
C SER A 63 22.84 -2.56 11.75
N ASP A 64 23.47 -2.43 12.92
CA ASP A 64 24.86 -1.97 13.05
C ASP A 64 25.84 -2.91 12.36
N GLY A 65 25.62 -4.23 12.43
CA GLY A 65 26.39 -5.22 11.68
C GLY A 65 26.29 -5.01 10.18
N VAL A 66 25.07 -4.87 9.67
CA VAL A 66 24.81 -4.59 8.24
C VAL A 66 25.45 -3.28 7.79
N LEU A 67 25.41 -2.23 8.61
CA LEU A 67 26.06 -0.94 8.33
C LEU A 67 27.60 -1.03 8.28
N ARG A 68 28.19 -2.01 9.00
CA ARG A 68 29.62 -2.36 8.94
C ARG A 68 29.99 -3.25 7.76
N GLY A 69 29.01 -3.69 6.96
CA GLY A 69 29.22 -4.48 5.74
C GLY A 69 28.88 -5.96 5.87
N GLU A 70 28.19 -6.37 6.93
CA GLU A 70 27.58 -7.71 6.98
C GLU A 70 26.50 -7.85 5.90
N GLN A 71 26.28 -9.09 5.45
CA GLN A 71 25.28 -9.40 4.42
C GLN A 71 23.86 -9.17 4.94
N PRO A 72 22.90 -8.84 4.06
CA PRO A 72 21.48 -8.83 4.41
C PRO A 72 21.02 -10.15 5.00
N ARG A 73 20.06 -10.10 5.92
CA ARG A 73 19.57 -11.31 6.60
C ARG A 73 18.11 -11.22 7.01
N LEU A 74 17.47 -12.38 6.96
CA LEU A 74 16.14 -12.61 7.50
C LEU A 74 16.27 -13.08 8.95
N LEU A 75 15.51 -12.46 9.85
CA LEU A 75 15.42 -12.83 11.25
C LEU A 75 14.01 -13.24 11.60
N HIS A 76 13.89 -14.22 12.48
CA HIS A 76 12.63 -14.69 13.03
C HIS A 76 12.58 -14.29 14.51
N PHE A 77 11.55 -13.52 14.90
CA PHE A 77 11.32 -13.13 16.29
C PHE A 77 9.99 -13.71 16.75
N GLY A 78 10.00 -14.50 17.83
CA GLY A 78 8.82 -15.20 18.33
C GLY A 78 8.63 -15.06 19.83
N ILE A 79 7.83 -15.94 20.43
CA ILE A 79 7.66 -16.01 21.88
C ILE A 79 8.95 -16.63 22.46
N PRO A 80 9.57 -16.05 23.50
CA PRO A 80 10.71 -16.69 24.15
C PRO A 80 10.23 -18.00 24.77
N ASP A 81 10.89 -19.12 24.46
CA ASP A 81 10.72 -20.33 25.27
C ASP A 81 11.18 -20.00 26.70
N SER A 82 10.46 -20.51 27.71
CA SER A 82 10.61 -20.11 29.12
C SER A 82 12.00 -20.35 29.73
N ASP A 83 12.91 -20.99 28.99
CA ASP A 83 14.29 -21.31 29.39
C ASP A 83 15.35 -20.51 28.62
N ALA A 84 14.97 -19.68 27.64
CA ALA A 84 15.88 -18.88 26.83
C ALA A 84 15.77 -17.39 27.17
N TRP A 85 16.90 -16.71 27.37
CA TRP A 85 17.01 -15.25 27.49
C TRP A 85 16.76 -14.55 26.12
N ASP A 86 15.79 -15.03 25.35
CA ASP A 86 15.51 -14.55 24.01
C ASP A 86 14.55 -13.36 24.05
N VAL A 87 14.85 -12.36 23.21
CA VAL A 87 13.99 -11.20 22.99
C VAL A 87 12.81 -11.64 22.13
N GLY A 88 11.59 -11.50 22.66
CA GLY A 88 10.41 -12.00 21.98
C GLY A 88 9.16 -11.14 22.13
N LEU A 89 8.09 -11.55 21.45
CA LEU A 89 6.84 -10.79 21.36
C LEU A 89 5.85 -11.22 22.46
N PRO A 90 5.59 -10.37 23.48
CA PRO A 90 4.67 -10.69 24.57
C PRO A 90 3.21 -10.80 24.10
N CYS A 91 2.87 -10.32 22.90
CA CYS A 91 1.54 -10.46 22.30
C CYS A 91 1.23 -11.89 21.81
N GLY A 92 2.16 -12.85 21.95
CA GLY A 92 1.97 -14.24 21.53
C GLY A 92 2.13 -14.47 20.02
N GLY A 93 2.78 -13.51 19.36
CA GLY A 93 2.99 -13.45 17.92
C GLY A 93 4.39 -13.83 17.48
N GLU A 94 4.57 -14.03 16.18
CA GLU A 94 5.89 -14.18 15.56
C GLU A 94 5.98 -13.28 14.33
N ILE A 95 7.13 -12.65 14.12
CA ILE A 95 7.40 -11.80 12.94
C ILE A 95 8.71 -12.19 12.27
N ASP A 96 8.70 -12.08 10.95
CA ASP A 96 9.89 -12.18 10.11
C ASP A 96 10.36 -10.78 9.74
N VAL A 97 11.62 -10.45 10.02
CA VAL A 97 12.20 -9.14 9.74
C VAL A 97 13.40 -9.29 8.81
N TRP A 98 13.30 -8.70 7.62
CA TRP A 98 14.40 -8.59 6.68
C TRP A 98 15.20 -7.32 6.95
N ILE A 99 16.51 -7.45 7.18
CA ILE A 99 17.41 -6.32 7.44
C ILE A 99 18.46 -6.24 6.34
N GLN A 100 18.57 -5.08 5.72
CA GLN A 100 19.54 -4.81 4.66
C GLN A 100 20.02 -3.35 4.70
N ALA A 101 21.19 -3.10 4.14
CA ALA A 101 21.64 -1.73 3.86
C ALA A 101 20.67 -1.08 2.86
N TYR A 102 20.42 0.21 3.04
CA TYR A 102 19.48 0.96 2.24
C TYR A 102 20.15 2.15 1.56
N ASP A 103 20.00 2.17 0.24
CA ASP A 103 20.35 3.30 -0.61
C ASP A 103 19.08 3.98 -1.12
N ARG A 104 19.20 5.27 -1.44
CA ARG A 104 18.13 6.04 -2.09
C ARG A 104 17.75 5.35 -3.41
N GLY A 105 16.46 5.10 -3.58
CA GLY A 105 15.93 4.42 -4.76
C GLY A 105 14.56 4.92 -5.20
N ARG A 106 14.23 4.66 -6.46
CA ARG A 106 13.00 5.10 -7.13
C ARG A 106 11.71 4.73 -6.37
N PHE A 107 11.68 3.57 -5.70
CA PHE A 107 10.53 3.15 -4.91
C PHE A 107 10.14 4.16 -3.81
N ALA A 108 11.13 4.75 -3.13
CA ALA A 108 10.91 5.76 -2.10
C ALA A 108 10.37 7.08 -2.67
N GLU A 109 10.84 7.46 -3.86
CA GLU A 109 10.35 8.63 -4.58
C GLU A 109 8.88 8.45 -4.96
N LEU A 110 8.53 7.28 -5.51
CA LEU A 110 7.16 6.94 -5.89
C LEU A 110 6.22 6.96 -4.68
N ALA A 111 6.67 6.43 -3.55
CA ALA A 111 5.93 6.47 -2.29
C ALA A 111 5.64 7.92 -1.85
N ARG A 112 6.66 8.79 -1.89
CA ARG A 112 6.55 10.22 -1.55
C ARG A 112 5.65 10.98 -2.53
N GLU A 113 5.68 10.63 -3.80
CA GLU A 113 4.82 11.22 -4.85
C GLU A 113 3.37 10.71 -4.80
N GLY A 114 3.05 9.79 -3.89
CA GLY A 114 1.72 9.16 -3.82
C GLY A 114 1.40 8.28 -5.04
N LYS A 115 2.45 7.79 -5.72
CA LYS A 115 2.31 6.88 -6.87
C LYS A 115 2.20 5.44 -6.43
N ARG A 116 1.77 4.60 -7.36
CA ARG A 116 1.59 3.16 -7.15
C ARG A 116 2.75 2.39 -7.78
N ALA A 117 3.39 1.56 -6.97
CA ALA A 117 4.50 0.69 -7.38
C ALA A 117 4.67 -0.49 -6.43
N ALA A 118 5.36 -1.52 -6.89
CA ALA A 118 5.81 -2.64 -6.09
C ALA A 118 7.32 -2.85 -6.23
N GLU A 119 8.03 -2.97 -5.12
CA GLU A 119 9.44 -3.36 -5.08
C GLU A 119 9.54 -4.79 -4.53
N VAL A 120 10.11 -5.67 -5.34
CA VAL A 120 10.37 -7.05 -4.96
C VAL A 120 11.78 -7.14 -4.41
N THR A 121 11.93 -7.75 -3.23
CA THR A 121 13.22 -8.10 -2.63
C THR A 121 13.37 -9.61 -2.60
N LEU A 122 14.47 -10.14 -3.12
CA LEU A 122 14.82 -11.56 -2.98
C LEU A 122 15.37 -11.81 -1.57
N LEU A 123 14.65 -12.60 -0.76
CA LEU A 123 15.04 -12.90 0.62
C LEU A 123 16.04 -14.07 0.72
N GLU A 124 15.97 -15.00 -0.23
CA GLU A 124 16.74 -16.25 -0.23
C GLU A 124 17.22 -16.58 -1.64
N GLY A 125 18.39 -17.20 -1.77
CA GLY A 125 18.97 -17.62 -3.05
C GLY A 125 20.38 -17.08 -3.29
N ALA A 126 20.79 -16.99 -4.55
CA ALA A 126 22.17 -16.67 -4.92
C ALA A 126 22.57 -15.20 -4.65
N ARG A 127 21.60 -14.28 -4.63
CA ARG A 127 21.85 -12.84 -4.41
C ARG A 127 20.77 -12.21 -3.49
N PRO A 128 20.69 -12.60 -2.21
CA PRO A 128 19.72 -12.01 -1.29
C PRO A 128 19.87 -10.49 -1.20
N GLY A 129 18.74 -9.79 -1.07
CA GLY A 129 18.68 -8.32 -1.09
C GLY A 129 18.64 -7.70 -2.49
N SER A 130 18.77 -8.50 -3.56
CA SER A 130 18.53 -8.01 -4.93
C SER A 130 17.09 -7.54 -5.10
N LYS A 131 16.91 -6.50 -5.90
CA LYS A 131 15.63 -5.80 -6.03
C LYS A 131 15.17 -5.69 -7.48
N LEU A 132 13.85 -5.77 -7.65
CA LEU A 132 13.14 -5.51 -8.89
C LEU A 132 11.95 -4.59 -8.62
N LEU A 133 11.94 -3.41 -9.21
CA LEU A 133 10.85 -2.44 -9.12
C LEU A 133 9.90 -2.58 -10.32
N ILE A 134 8.61 -2.52 -10.04
CA ILE A 134 7.52 -2.49 -11.01
C ILE A 134 6.66 -1.24 -10.73
N GLU A 135 6.55 -0.34 -11.70
CA GLU A 135 5.67 0.83 -11.64
C GLU A 135 4.30 0.54 -12.27
N ALA A 136 3.26 1.27 -11.87
CA ALA A 136 1.90 1.09 -12.41
C ALA A 136 1.77 1.32 -13.93
N GLY A 137 2.69 2.10 -14.54
CA GLY A 137 2.78 2.29 -15.99
C GLY A 137 3.37 1.09 -16.75
N GLY A 138 3.89 0.10 -16.02
CA GLY A 138 4.51 -1.10 -16.58
C GLY A 138 6.03 -1.02 -16.70
N GLU A 139 6.65 0.13 -16.38
CA GLU A 139 8.09 0.29 -16.30
C GLU A 139 8.70 -0.63 -15.23
N ARG A 140 9.89 -1.14 -15.51
CA ARG A 140 10.61 -2.07 -14.63
C ARG A 140 12.07 -1.67 -14.53
N SER A 141 12.65 -1.83 -13.34
CA SER A 141 14.08 -1.59 -13.12
C SER A 141 14.65 -2.52 -12.05
N GLY A 142 15.91 -2.91 -12.20
CA GLY A 142 16.55 -3.93 -11.36
C GLY A 142 16.37 -5.34 -11.90
N THR A 143 16.86 -6.32 -11.14
CA THR A 143 16.78 -7.75 -11.44
C THR A 143 17.06 -8.54 -10.15
N LEU A 144 16.42 -9.70 -10.02
CA LEU A 144 16.66 -10.68 -8.96
C LEU A 144 17.79 -11.65 -9.33
N GLY A 145 18.41 -11.46 -10.50
CA GLY A 145 19.59 -12.20 -10.95
C GLY A 145 19.29 -13.39 -11.86
N ALA A 146 18.03 -13.73 -12.09
CA ALA A 146 17.60 -14.80 -13.00
C ALA A 146 16.31 -14.41 -13.75
N PRO A 147 16.24 -14.58 -15.09
CA PRO A 147 15.07 -14.19 -15.87
C PRO A 147 13.75 -14.85 -15.43
N GLU A 148 13.80 -16.11 -15.00
CA GLU A 148 12.66 -16.86 -14.49
C GLU A 148 12.12 -16.29 -13.18
N PHE A 149 13.02 -15.85 -12.28
CA PHE A 149 12.64 -15.20 -11.03
C PHE A 149 12.06 -13.81 -11.30
N ASP A 150 12.66 -13.06 -12.23
CA ASP A 150 12.13 -11.74 -12.63
C ASP A 150 10.72 -11.87 -13.21
N ALA A 151 10.48 -12.86 -14.07
CA ALA A 151 9.17 -13.10 -14.68
C ALA A 151 8.11 -13.49 -13.63
N GLU A 152 8.45 -14.39 -12.71
CA GLU A 152 7.53 -14.80 -11.64
C GLU A 152 7.23 -13.64 -10.68
N ALA A 153 8.28 -12.93 -10.24
CA ALA A 153 8.17 -11.78 -9.35
C ALA A 153 7.31 -10.68 -9.95
N VAL A 154 7.47 -10.35 -11.24
CA VAL A 154 6.64 -9.36 -11.94
C VAL A 154 5.18 -9.76 -11.91
N ARG A 155 4.84 -11.03 -12.16
CA ARG A 155 3.46 -11.50 -12.18
C ARG A 155 2.80 -11.30 -10.82
N ILE A 156 3.47 -11.72 -9.75
CA ILE A 156 2.99 -11.61 -8.37
C ILE A 156 2.89 -10.15 -7.94
N ALA A 157 3.95 -9.37 -8.20
CA ALA A 157 4.01 -7.96 -7.83
C ALA A 157 2.93 -7.14 -8.53
N SER A 158 2.63 -7.43 -9.80
CA SER A 158 1.57 -6.74 -10.54
C SER A 158 0.20 -6.93 -9.90
N GLU A 159 -0.12 -8.15 -9.43
CA GLU A 159 -1.36 -8.45 -8.73
C GLU A 159 -1.45 -7.71 -7.38
N LEU A 160 -0.40 -7.83 -6.56
CA LEU A 160 -0.34 -7.25 -5.22
C LEU A 160 -0.29 -5.71 -5.24
N MET A 161 0.35 -5.13 -6.25
CA MET A 161 0.42 -3.68 -6.45
C MET A 161 -0.98 -3.06 -6.57
N TRP A 162 -1.88 -3.72 -7.31
CA TRP A 162 -3.25 -3.26 -7.48
C TRP A 162 -4.14 -3.60 -6.28
N SER A 163 -3.81 -4.66 -5.55
CA SER A 163 -4.53 -4.98 -4.31
C SER A 163 -4.19 -4.02 -3.15
N GLY A 164 -3.00 -3.43 -3.19
CA GLY A 164 -2.45 -2.57 -2.13
C GLY A 164 -1.81 -3.33 -0.98
N THR A 165 -1.51 -4.62 -1.18
CA THR A 165 -1.04 -5.52 -0.12
C THR A 165 0.44 -5.81 -0.28
N SER A 166 1.22 -5.62 0.80
CA SER A 166 2.60 -6.09 0.87
C SER A 166 2.64 -7.49 1.45
N GLU A 167 3.40 -8.40 0.84
CA GLU A 167 3.36 -9.81 1.24
C GLU A 167 4.60 -10.60 0.79
N ARG A 168 4.94 -11.64 1.56
CA ARG A 168 5.93 -12.65 1.17
C ARG A 168 5.30 -13.77 0.34
N ARG A 169 5.94 -14.14 -0.76
CA ARG A 169 5.57 -15.21 -1.69
C ARG A 169 6.81 -16.03 -2.05
N GLY A 170 6.97 -17.18 -1.40
CA GLY A 170 8.17 -18.00 -1.55
C GLY A 170 9.43 -17.21 -1.15
N PRO A 171 10.44 -17.09 -2.03
CA PRO A 171 11.68 -16.36 -1.74
C PRO A 171 11.53 -14.84 -1.91
N PHE A 172 10.37 -14.34 -2.34
CA PHE A 172 10.15 -12.92 -2.63
C PHE A 172 9.38 -12.23 -1.51
N PHE A 173 9.82 -11.03 -1.14
CA PHE A 173 8.95 -10.08 -0.46
C PHE A 173 8.55 -8.98 -1.44
N ILE A 174 7.24 -8.75 -1.58
CA ILE A 174 6.68 -7.71 -2.43
C ILE A 174 6.24 -6.57 -1.50
N ASP A 175 6.95 -5.45 -1.57
CA ASP A 175 6.62 -4.21 -0.86
C ASP A 175 5.81 -3.31 -1.79
N VAL A 176 4.62 -2.90 -1.36
CA VAL A 176 3.71 -2.10 -2.18
C VAL A 176 3.55 -0.71 -1.58
N VAL A 177 3.75 0.29 -2.42
CA VAL A 177 3.36 1.68 -2.14
C VAL A 177 2.24 2.08 -3.07
N ALA A 178 1.25 2.76 -2.53
CA ALA A 178 0.04 3.10 -3.25
C ALA A 178 -0.60 4.36 -2.66
N PRO A 179 -1.28 5.17 -3.49
CA PRO A 179 -2.18 6.19 -2.97
C PRO A 179 -3.33 5.53 -2.19
N PRO A 180 -3.98 6.28 -1.29
CA PRO A 180 -5.18 5.82 -0.63
C PRO A 180 -6.24 5.36 -1.64
N PRO A 181 -6.98 4.27 -1.35
CA PRO A 181 -7.95 3.71 -2.28
C PRO A 181 -9.05 4.72 -2.63
N ARG A 182 -9.53 4.63 -3.87
CA ARG A 182 -10.49 5.57 -4.46
C ARG A 182 -11.88 4.94 -4.51
N LEU A 183 -12.87 5.69 -4.01
CA LEU A 183 -14.30 5.39 -4.15
C LEU A 183 -14.98 6.50 -4.95
N VAL A 184 -15.63 6.15 -6.07
CA VAL A 184 -16.44 7.08 -6.87
C VAL A 184 -17.91 6.77 -6.66
N ALA A 185 -18.64 7.69 -6.05
CA ALA A 185 -20.06 7.60 -5.75
C ALA A 185 -20.87 8.41 -6.75
N PHE A 186 -21.67 7.74 -7.58
CA PHE A 186 -22.62 8.38 -8.49
C PHE A 186 -23.95 8.63 -7.79
N GLY A 187 -24.42 9.88 -7.82
CA GLY A 187 -25.64 10.32 -7.15
C GLY A 187 -25.36 11.12 -5.88
N ALA A 188 -25.65 12.42 -5.93
CA ALA A 188 -25.47 13.35 -4.81
C ALA A 188 -26.65 13.28 -3.81
N VAL A 189 -26.82 12.11 -3.20
CA VAL A 189 -27.86 11.79 -2.21
C VAL A 189 -27.28 11.66 -0.79
N ASP A 190 -28.13 11.66 0.23
CA ASP A 190 -27.68 11.62 1.63
C ASP A 190 -26.94 10.32 1.99
N VAL A 191 -27.24 9.22 1.29
CA VAL A 191 -26.48 7.96 1.40
C VAL A 191 -25.02 8.15 0.95
N ALA A 192 -24.78 8.96 -0.09
CA ALA A 192 -23.42 9.27 -0.54
C ALA A 192 -22.67 10.07 0.53
N ALA A 193 -23.32 11.02 1.22
CA ALA A 193 -22.69 11.76 2.31
C ALA A 193 -22.28 10.86 3.48
N ALA A 194 -23.15 9.94 3.89
CA ALA A 194 -22.82 8.94 4.91
C ALA A 194 -21.66 8.03 4.47
N LEU A 195 -21.65 7.63 3.20
CA LEU A 195 -20.58 6.81 2.62
C LEU A 195 -19.24 7.56 2.58
N CYS A 196 -19.22 8.84 2.20
CA CYS A 196 -18.01 9.67 2.22
C CYS A 196 -17.39 9.73 3.63
N LYS A 197 -18.22 9.92 4.66
CA LYS A 197 -17.76 9.96 6.05
C LYS A 197 -17.09 8.65 6.47
N LEU A 198 -17.70 7.51 6.13
CA LEU A 198 -17.12 6.18 6.42
C LEU A 198 -15.85 5.92 5.63
N ALA A 199 -15.84 6.26 4.33
CA ALA A 199 -14.67 6.15 3.47
C ALA A 199 -13.49 6.96 4.03
N ARG A 200 -13.70 8.24 4.36
CA ARG A 200 -12.67 9.10 4.94
C ARG A 200 -12.11 8.54 6.24
N ALA A 201 -12.98 8.08 7.14
CA ALA A 201 -12.56 7.47 8.41
C ALA A 201 -11.74 6.18 8.20
N ALA A 202 -12.02 5.43 7.14
CA ALA A 202 -11.25 4.24 6.74
C ALA A 202 -9.99 4.56 5.92
N GLY A 203 -9.68 5.84 5.68
CA GLY A 203 -8.52 6.28 4.89
C GLY A 203 -8.73 6.19 3.37
N TRP A 204 -9.97 6.20 2.87
CA TRP A 204 -10.29 6.21 1.45
C TRP A 204 -10.56 7.64 0.96
N ARG A 205 -10.25 7.89 -0.32
CA ARG A 205 -10.65 9.12 -1.02
C ARG A 205 -11.98 8.89 -1.71
N CYS A 206 -13.03 9.58 -1.26
CA CYS A 206 -14.36 9.45 -1.82
C CYS A 206 -14.70 10.64 -2.71
N TYR A 207 -15.12 10.38 -3.94
CA TYR A 207 -15.53 11.37 -4.93
C TYR A 207 -17.04 11.26 -5.14
N VAL A 208 -17.76 12.38 -5.11
CA VAL A 208 -19.21 12.39 -5.39
C VAL A 208 -19.44 12.98 -6.76
N VAL A 209 -20.16 12.27 -7.62
CA VAL A 209 -20.45 12.68 -9.00
C VAL A 209 -21.94 12.75 -9.23
N ASP A 210 -22.44 13.91 -9.68
CA ASP A 210 -23.83 14.09 -10.08
C ASP A 210 -23.95 15.28 -11.05
N PRO A 211 -24.60 15.16 -12.21
CA PRO A 211 -24.71 16.26 -13.17
C PRO A 211 -25.56 17.42 -12.66
N ARG A 212 -26.34 17.24 -11.58
CA ARG A 212 -27.20 18.28 -11.01
C ARG A 212 -26.40 19.14 -10.04
N ALA A 213 -25.84 20.23 -10.54
CA ALA A 213 -25.00 21.16 -9.76
C ALA A 213 -25.62 21.69 -8.45
N ARG A 214 -26.96 21.76 -8.35
CA ARG A 214 -27.64 22.15 -7.09
C ARG A 214 -27.51 21.10 -5.99
N PHE A 215 -27.34 19.82 -6.35
CA PHE A 215 -27.19 18.73 -5.42
C PHE A 215 -25.72 18.43 -5.15
N ALA A 216 -24.88 18.39 -6.19
CA ALA A 216 -23.43 18.20 -6.11
C ALA A 216 -22.71 19.48 -5.65
N THR A 217 -22.76 19.74 -4.35
CA THR A 217 -22.11 20.92 -3.72
C THR A 217 -21.16 20.47 -2.60
N PRO A 218 -19.98 21.11 -2.45
CA PRO A 218 -19.05 20.78 -1.35
C PRO A 218 -19.69 20.87 0.04
N GLU A 219 -20.62 21.80 0.25
CA GLU A 219 -21.29 22.01 1.54
C GLU A 219 -22.14 20.81 1.96
N ARG A 220 -22.70 20.06 1.00
CA ARG A 220 -23.47 18.83 1.27
C ARG A 220 -22.58 17.61 1.49
N PHE A 221 -21.33 17.64 1.04
CA PHE A 221 -20.39 16.52 1.12
C PHE A 221 -19.00 16.97 1.63
N PRO A 222 -18.91 17.48 2.87
CA PRO A 222 -17.66 18.01 3.43
C PRO A 222 -16.56 16.94 3.67
N ASP A 223 -16.94 15.66 3.62
CA ASP A 223 -16.03 14.52 3.74
C ASP A 223 -15.63 13.89 2.40
N ALA A 224 -16.16 14.40 1.29
CA ALA A 224 -15.69 14.00 -0.03
C ALA A 224 -14.31 14.62 -0.30
N GLU A 225 -13.44 13.87 -0.96
CA GLU A 225 -12.20 14.37 -1.56
C GLU A 225 -12.52 15.46 -2.59
N GLU A 226 -13.56 15.22 -3.39
CA GLU A 226 -14.02 16.17 -4.39
C GLU A 226 -15.50 15.89 -4.74
N VAL A 227 -16.23 16.97 -5.03
CA VAL A 227 -17.60 16.91 -5.55
C VAL A 227 -17.59 17.41 -6.99
N ILE A 228 -18.00 16.55 -7.93
CA ILE A 228 -17.90 16.76 -9.37
C ILE A 228 -19.31 16.87 -9.95
N ALA A 229 -19.70 18.10 -10.31
CA ALA A 229 -20.96 18.38 -10.97
C ALA A 229 -20.89 18.10 -12.48
N ALA A 230 -20.84 16.83 -12.87
CA ALA A 230 -20.65 16.41 -14.27
C ALA A 230 -21.31 15.06 -14.58
N TRP A 231 -21.39 14.71 -15.86
CA TRP A 231 -21.76 13.37 -16.32
C TRP A 231 -20.61 12.36 -16.10
N PRO A 232 -20.90 11.04 -16.02
CA PRO A 232 -19.90 10.02 -15.73
C PRO A 232 -18.65 10.04 -16.62
N GLU A 233 -18.80 10.24 -17.92
CA GLU A 233 -17.70 10.31 -18.88
C GLU A 233 -16.74 11.46 -18.55
N GLU A 234 -17.29 12.65 -18.31
CA GLU A 234 -16.54 13.86 -17.96
C GLU A 234 -15.86 13.70 -16.60
N ALA A 235 -16.56 13.13 -15.62
CA ALA A 235 -16.02 12.89 -14.30
C ALA A 235 -14.84 11.92 -14.33
N PHE A 236 -14.95 10.79 -15.07
CA PHE A 236 -13.84 9.86 -15.20
C PHE A 236 -12.66 10.44 -15.99
N ALA A 237 -12.91 11.25 -17.02
CA ALA A 237 -11.84 11.96 -17.73
C ALA A 237 -11.08 12.90 -16.77
N ARG A 238 -11.79 13.66 -15.94
CA ARG A 238 -11.20 14.52 -14.90
C ARG A 238 -10.39 13.74 -13.86
N LEU A 239 -10.85 12.56 -13.50
CA LEU A 239 -10.22 11.69 -12.51
C LEU A 239 -9.05 10.84 -13.08
N GLY A 240 -8.68 11.02 -14.34
CA GLY A 240 -7.60 10.26 -14.98
C GLY A 240 -7.96 8.81 -15.31
N GLY A 241 -9.25 8.52 -15.51
CA GLY A 241 -9.76 7.20 -15.88
C GLY A 241 -10.08 6.30 -14.68
N ILE A 242 -10.31 5.02 -14.96
CA ILE A 242 -10.69 3.99 -14.00
C ILE A 242 -9.59 2.93 -13.96
N ASP A 243 -9.03 2.69 -12.78
CA ASP A 243 -7.94 1.74 -12.57
C ASP A 243 -8.41 0.52 -11.73
N PRO A 244 -7.61 -0.57 -11.67
CA PRO A 244 -7.92 -1.73 -10.84
C PRO A 244 -8.02 -1.51 -9.33
N ALA A 245 -7.67 -0.33 -8.82
CA ALA A 245 -7.83 0.03 -7.41
C ALA A 245 -9.12 0.83 -7.15
N THR A 246 -9.86 1.20 -8.20
CA THR A 246 -11.05 2.04 -8.11
C THR A 246 -12.27 1.23 -7.74
N SER A 247 -13.01 1.70 -6.73
CA SER A 247 -14.34 1.19 -6.39
C SER A 247 -15.41 2.19 -6.83
N ILE A 248 -16.52 1.69 -7.36
CA ILE A 248 -17.62 2.51 -7.88
C ILE A 248 -18.91 2.13 -7.14
N ALA A 249 -19.62 3.13 -6.65
CA ALA A 249 -20.93 2.99 -6.04
C ALA A 249 -21.95 3.83 -6.80
N VAL A 250 -22.95 3.19 -7.38
CA VAL A 250 -24.06 3.85 -8.09
C VAL A 250 -25.23 3.93 -7.12
N LEU A 251 -25.56 5.14 -6.68
CA LEU A 251 -26.44 5.43 -5.55
C LEU A 251 -27.67 6.27 -5.96
N THR A 252 -28.00 6.33 -7.24
CA THR A 252 -29.14 7.10 -7.74
C THR A 252 -30.33 6.19 -8.07
N HIS A 253 -31.41 6.83 -8.50
CA HIS A 253 -32.66 6.21 -8.96
C HIS A 253 -33.09 6.81 -10.30
N ASP A 254 -32.16 7.47 -11.00
CA ASP A 254 -32.37 8.10 -12.29
C ASP A 254 -31.66 7.23 -13.34
N PRO A 255 -32.42 6.47 -14.16
CA PRO A 255 -31.85 5.59 -15.17
C PRO A 255 -30.84 6.30 -16.08
N LYS A 256 -31.01 7.61 -16.33
CA LYS A 256 -30.07 8.36 -17.18
C LYS A 256 -28.67 8.43 -16.59
N LEU A 257 -28.55 8.54 -15.27
CA LEU A 257 -27.28 8.59 -14.57
C LEU A 257 -26.80 7.19 -14.19
N ASP A 258 -27.71 6.33 -13.71
CA ASP A 258 -27.41 4.96 -13.33
C ASP A 258 -26.83 4.17 -14.51
N ASP A 259 -27.54 4.15 -15.64
CA ASP A 259 -27.15 3.35 -16.80
C ASP A 259 -25.84 3.87 -17.41
N ALA A 260 -25.67 5.20 -17.50
CA ALA A 260 -24.43 5.80 -17.99
C ALA A 260 -23.23 5.42 -17.12
N ALA A 261 -23.36 5.52 -15.80
CA ALA A 261 -22.31 5.14 -14.87
C ALA A 261 -22.00 3.63 -14.94
N LEU A 262 -23.03 2.78 -14.97
CA LEU A 262 -22.87 1.32 -15.01
C LEU A 262 -22.27 0.82 -16.32
N GLN A 263 -22.65 1.40 -17.46
CA GLN A 263 -22.08 1.02 -18.76
C GLN A 263 -20.58 1.28 -18.83
N LEU A 264 -20.11 2.39 -18.27
CA LEU A 264 -18.68 2.70 -18.16
C LEU A 264 -18.00 1.78 -17.14
N ALA A 265 -18.59 1.64 -15.94
CA ALA A 265 -18.01 0.86 -14.85
C ALA A 265 -17.83 -0.61 -15.24
N LEU A 266 -18.85 -1.26 -15.81
CA LEU A 266 -18.83 -2.69 -16.15
C LEU A 266 -17.84 -3.05 -17.27
N ARG A 267 -17.41 -2.07 -18.07
CA ARG A 267 -16.38 -2.23 -19.11
C ARG A 267 -14.99 -1.82 -18.65
N SER A 268 -14.87 -1.35 -17.41
CA SER A 268 -13.63 -0.87 -16.83
C SER A 268 -12.93 -1.96 -16.01
N PRO A 269 -11.65 -1.76 -15.63
CA PRO A 269 -10.97 -2.67 -14.73
C PRO A 269 -11.32 -2.45 -13.25
N ALA A 270 -12.37 -1.69 -12.91
CA ALA A 270 -12.71 -1.34 -11.52
C ALA A 270 -12.72 -2.56 -10.60
N ARG A 271 -12.19 -2.37 -9.38
CA ARG A 271 -12.10 -3.41 -8.35
C ARG A 271 -13.45 -3.89 -7.88
N PHE A 272 -14.38 -2.94 -7.77
CA PHE A 272 -15.71 -3.17 -7.21
C PHE A 272 -16.70 -2.23 -7.90
N ILE A 273 -17.87 -2.77 -8.22
CA ILE A 273 -19.00 -2.02 -8.78
C ILE A 273 -20.24 -2.43 -7.98
N GLY A 274 -20.80 -1.49 -7.24
CA GLY A 274 -22.04 -1.66 -6.50
C GLY A 274 -23.13 -0.76 -7.04
N ALA A 275 -24.36 -1.27 -7.17
CA ALA A 275 -25.54 -0.49 -7.53
C ALA A 275 -26.61 -0.62 -6.44
N MET A 276 -27.01 0.52 -5.88
CA MET A 276 -28.06 0.59 -4.88
C MET A 276 -29.42 0.37 -5.53
N GLY A 277 -30.18 -0.59 -5.03
CA GLY A 277 -31.53 -0.84 -5.52
C GLY A 277 -32.27 -1.81 -4.63
N SER A 278 -33.59 -1.71 -4.59
CA SER A 278 -34.42 -2.77 -4.02
C SER A 278 -34.31 -4.03 -4.88
N ARG A 279 -34.67 -5.20 -4.33
CA ARG A 279 -34.74 -6.45 -5.12
C ARG A 279 -35.57 -6.30 -6.40
N ARG A 280 -36.63 -5.47 -6.36
CA ARG A 280 -37.47 -5.18 -7.52
C ARG A 280 -36.77 -4.30 -8.55
N ALA A 281 -36.05 -3.28 -8.10
CA ALA A 281 -35.30 -2.39 -8.98
C ALA A 281 -34.12 -3.10 -9.66
N GLN A 282 -33.51 -4.07 -8.98
CA GLN A 282 -32.41 -4.88 -9.51
C GLN A 282 -32.84 -5.95 -10.52
N ALA A 283 -34.10 -6.38 -10.47
CA ALA A 283 -34.63 -7.45 -11.32
C ALA A 283 -35.29 -6.93 -12.62
N ALA A 284 -35.43 -5.61 -12.75
CA ALA A 284 -35.99 -4.92 -13.92
C ALA A 284 -34.87 -4.54 -14.89
#